data_AF-A0A7C5KT18-F1
#
_entry.id   AF-A0A7C5KT18-F1
#
_cell.length_a   1.000
_cell.length_b   1.000
_cell.length_c   1.000
_cell.angle_alpha   90.00
_cell.angle_beta   90.00
_cell.angle_gamma   90.00
#
_symmetry.space_group_name_H-M   'P 1'
#
loop_
_entity.id
_entity.type
_entity.pdbx_description
1 polymer ?
#
loop_
_entity_poly.entity_id
_entity_poly.type
_entity_poly.pdbx_seq_one_letter_code
_entity_poly.pdbx_strand_id
1 'polypeptide(L)'
;MLVIQLLLWIAIGVVIYTFFGYALLLGLLARFFSRPVKQAEITPSVALFIPAYNEEAVIAAKIQNSLALDYPPDALEIVLVTDGSNDRTLEIAEQYRSEGVKIFHQPQRRGKIAAVN
;
A
#
# COMPACT_ATOMS: atom_id res chain seq x y z
N MET A 1 -16.83 -19.01 -43.28
CA MET A 1 -16.31 -20.06 -42.36
C MET A 1 -14.90 -19.74 -41.86
N LEU A 2 -13.92 -19.54 -42.76
CA LEU A 2 -12.51 -19.33 -42.40
C LEU A 2 -12.25 -18.06 -41.57
N VAL A 3 -12.90 -16.95 -41.90
CA VAL A 3 -12.76 -15.67 -41.15
C VAL A 3 -13.19 -15.83 -39.69
N ILE A 4 -14.32 -16.49 -39.43
CA ILE A 4 -14.84 -16.69 -38.07
C ILE A 4 -13.91 -17.61 -37.27
N GLN A 5 -13.37 -18.66 -37.88
CA GLN A 5 -12.40 -19.55 -37.25
C GLN A 5 -11.12 -18.80 -36.87
N LEU A 6 -10.62 -17.93 -37.74
CA LEU A 6 -9.45 -17.10 -37.47
C LEU A 6 -9.69 -16.13 -36.30
N LEU A 7 -10.84 -15.46 -36.26
CA LEU A 7 -11.22 -14.59 -35.15
C LEU A 7 -11.30 -15.35 -33.82
N LEU A 8 -11.86 -16.57 -33.83
CA LEU A 8 -11.95 -17.42 -32.65
C LEU A 8 -10.57 -17.78 -32.09
N TRP A 9 -9.64 -18.22 -32.94
CA TRP A 9 -8.30 -18.58 -32.51
C TRP A 9 -7.50 -17.39 -32.02
N ILE A 10 -7.67 -16.21 -32.63
CA ILE A 10 -7.07 -14.96 -32.13
C ILE A 10 -7.62 -14.63 -30.73
N ALA A 11 -8.94 -14.70 -30.53
CA ALA A 11 -9.53 -14.42 -29.23
C ALA A 11 -9.02 -15.38 -28.13
N ILE A 12 -8.96 -16.68 -28.43
CA ILE A 12 -8.37 -17.69 -27.53
C ILE A 12 -6.90 -17.37 -27.24
N GLY A 13 -6.13 -17.03 -28.28
CA GLY A 13 -4.73 -16.64 -28.14
C GLY A 13 -4.52 -15.41 -27.26
N VAL A 14 -5.39 -14.40 -27.38
CA VAL A 14 -5.36 -13.20 -26.52
C VAL A 14 -5.61 -13.57 -25.06
N VAL A 15 -6.60 -14.42 -24.77
CA VAL A 15 -6.88 -14.90 -23.41
C VAL A 15 -5.70 -15.70 -22.86
N ILE A 16 -5.14 -16.62 -23.64
CA ILE A 16 -3.96 -17.39 -23.20
C ILE A 16 -2.77 -16.46 -22.95
N TYR A 17 -2.57 -15.44 -23.79
CA TYR A 17 -1.51 -14.47 -23.62
C TYR A 17 -1.68 -13.65 -22.33
N THR A 18 -2.87 -13.18 -21.98
CA THR A 18 -3.05 -12.38 -20.75
C THR A 18 -2.74 -13.17 -19.48
N PHE A 19 -3.10 -14.46 -19.43
CA PHE A 19 -2.87 -15.30 -18.26
C PHE A 19 -1.47 -15.91 -18.20
N PHE A 20 -0.94 -16.37 -19.33
CA PHE A 20 0.33 -17.12 -19.36
C PHE A 20 1.42 -16.41 -20.16
N GLY A 21 1.09 -15.92 -21.35
CA GLY A 21 2.06 -15.33 -22.25
C GLY A 21 2.73 -14.07 -21.68
N TYR A 22 1.95 -13.21 -21.02
CA TYR A 22 2.44 -11.98 -20.41
C TYR A 22 3.37 -12.26 -19.24
N ALA A 23 2.97 -13.15 -18.32
CA ALA A 23 3.81 -13.56 -17.20
C ALA A 23 5.12 -14.21 -17.67
N LEU A 24 5.04 -15.09 -18.67
CA LEU A 24 6.22 -15.72 -19.27
C LEU A 24 7.14 -14.70 -19.93
N LEU A 25 6.59 -13.80 -20.75
CA LEU A 25 7.34 -12.74 -21.43
C LEU A 25 8.02 -11.82 -20.41
N LEU A 26 7.29 -11.38 -19.37
CA LEU A 26 7.88 -10.59 -18.29
C LEU A 26 8.98 -11.35 -17.56
N GLY A 27 8.80 -12.63 -17.27
CA GLY A 27 9.83 -13.46 -16.62
C GLY A 27 11.10 -13.58 -17.48
N LEU A 28 10.95 -13.79 -18.78
CA LEU A 28 12.06 -13.82 -19.73
C LEU A 28 12.75 -12.46 -19.81
N LEU A 29 12.00 -11.38 -20.00
CA LEU A 29 12.55 -10.02 -20.05
C LEU A 29 13.25 -9.65 -18.74
N ALA A 30 12.66 -9.96 -17.58
CA ALA A 30 13.26 -9.70 -16.27
C ALA A 30 14.59 -10.45 -16.09
N ARG A 31 14.73 -11.64 -16.71
CA ARG A 31 15.99 -12.39 -16.71
C ARG A 31 17.07 -11.78 -17.59
N PHE A 32 16.71 -11.23 -18.76
CA PHE A 32 17.67 -10.60 -19.67
C PHE A 32 18.01 -9.14 -19.31
N PHE A 33 17.05 -8.43 -18.71
CA PHE A 33 17.16 -7.00 -18.39
C PHE A 33 17.16 -6.75 -16.88
N SER A 34 17.67 -7.69 -16.08
CA SER A 34 17.73 -7.53 -14.63
C SER A 34 18.55 -6.29 -14.26
N ARG A 35 17.92 -5.33 -13.58
CA ARG A 35 18.62 -4.23 -12.92
C ARG A 35 18.94 -4.68 -11.49
N PRO A 36 20.21 -4.88 -11.12
CA PRO A 36 20.54 -5.27 -9.76
C PRO A 36 20.07 -4.19 -8.79
N VAL A 37 19.34 -4.60 -7.74
CA VAL A 37 18.97 -3.70 -6.65
C VAL A 37 20.27 -3.32 -5.94
N LYS A 38 20.58 -2.03 -5.90
CA LYS A 38 21.70 -1.53 -5.09
C LYS A 38 21.29 -1.63 -3.62
N GLN A 39 21.84 -2.62 -2.93
CA GLN A 39 21.68 -2.76 -1.50
C GLN A 39 22.84 -2.05 -0.79
N ALA A 40 22.52 -1.27 0.23
CA ALA A 40 23.48 -0.65 1.11
C ALA A 40 22.99 -0.85 2.54
N GLU A 41 23.90 -1.04 3.49
CA GLU A 41 23.58 -1.08 4.92
C GLU A 41 23.35 0.36 5.40
N ILE A 42 22.13 0.86 5.18
CA ILE A 42 21.68 2.18 5.61
C ILE A 42 20.38 2.07 6.39
N THR A 43 20.20 2.96 7.36
CA THR A 43 18.98 3.08 8.18
C THR A 43 18.49 4.53 8.09
N PRO A 44 17.84 4.93 6.98
CA PRO A 44 17.40 6.32 6.79
C PRO A 44 16.31 6.71 7.78
N SER A 45 16.05 8.00 7.93
CA SER A 45 14.81 8.43 8.60
C SER A 45 13.61 8.11 7.71
N VAL A 46 12.58 7.48 8.27
CA VAL A 46 11.37 7.02 7.58
C VAL A 46 10.14 7.56 8.30
N ALA A 47 9.19 8.08 7.53
CA ALA A 47 7.85 8.40 8.01
C ALA A 47 6.84 7.39 7.48
N LEU A 48 6.21 6.63 8.38
CA LEU A 48 5.12 5.72 8.09
C LEU A 48 3.78 6.46 8.16
N PHE A 49 3.24 6.81 7.00
CA PHE A 49 1.94 7.44 6.87
C PHE A 49 0.80 6.41 6.80
N ILE A 50 -0.21 6.57 7.65
CA ILE A 50 -1.38 5.70 7.78
C ILE A 50 -2.65 6.57 7.60
N PRO A 51 -3.14 6.76 6.37
CA PRO A 51 -4.47 7.33 6.15
C PRO A 51 -5.53 6.30 6.53
N ALA A 52 -6.41 6.67 7.45
CA ALA A 52 -7.51 5.84 7.95
C ALA A 52 -8.84 6.57 7.75
N TYR A 53 -9.87 5.88 7.32
CA TYR A 53 -11.22 6.43 7.25
C TYR A 53 -12.21 5.35 7.66
N ASN A 54 -12.86 5.55 8.80
CA ASN A 54 -13.77 4.58 9.40
C ASN A 54 -13.17 3.17 9.54
N GLU A 55 -12.06 3.08 10.26
CA GLU A 55 -11.27 1.86 10.46
C GLU A 55 -11.32 1.39 11.93
N GLU A 56 -12.38 1.72 12.69
CA GLU A 56 -12.47 1.41 14.13
C GLU A 56 -12.22 -0.08 14.46
N ALA A 57 -12.58 -0.99 13.56
CA ALA A 57 -12.42 -2.43 13.73
C ALA A 57 -10.96 -2.90 13.66
N VAL A 58 -10.07 -2.14 13.01
CA VAL A 58 -8.70 -2.58 12.69
C VAL A 58 -7.62 -1.59 13.10
N ILE A 59 -7.97 -0.34 13.40
CA ILE A 59 -6.99 0.74 13.59
C ILE A 59 -6.06 0.48 14.78
N ALA A 60 -6.57 -0.06 15.88
CA ALA A 60 -5.75 -0.45 17.03
C ALA A 60 -4.68 -1.49 16.66
N ALA A 61 -5.10 -2.59 16.01
CA ALA A 61 -4.19 -3.64 15.58
C ALA A 61 -3.17 -3.11 14.55
N LYS A 62 -3.58 -2.19 13.68
CA LYS A 62 -2.69 -1.56 12.71
C LYS A 62 -1.62 -0.71 13.38
N ILE A 63 -1.98 0.12 14.35
CA ILE A 63 -1.04 0.97 15.09
C ILE A 63 -0.06 0.10 15.90
N GLN A 64 -0.55 -0.91 16.63
CA GLN A 64 0.30 -1.83 17.38
C GLN A 64 1.29 -2.56 16.48
N ASN A 65 0.85 -3.03 15.30
CA ASN A 65 1.73 -3.65 14.32
C ASN A 65 2.81 -2.67 13.82
N SER A 66 2.46 -1.39 13.65
CA SER A 66 3.42 -0.34 13.24
C SER A 66 4.43 0.00 14.33
N LEU A 67 4.02 0.02 15.60
CA LEU A 67 4.91 0.24 16.74
C LEU A 67 5.86 -0.95 16.99
N ALA A 68 5.46 -2.15 16.57
CA ALA A 68 6.27 -3.37 16.69
C ALA A 68 7.27 -3.57 15.53
N LEU A 69 7.45 -2.59 14.64
CA LEU A 69 8.43 -2.67 13.57
C LEU A 69 9.86 -2.72 14.16
N ASP A 70 10.68 -3.62 13.62
CA ASP A 70 12.11 -3.69 13.91
C ASP A 70 12.85 -2.57 13.16
N TYR A 71 12.69 -1.33 13.65
CA TYR A 71 13.34 -0.13 13.14
C TYR A 71 13.77 0.76 14.30
N PRO A 72 14.90 1.48 14.21
CA PRO A 72 15.32 2.40 15.26
C PRO A 72 14.21 3.43 15.59
N PRO A 73 13.77 3.54 16.86
CA PRO A 73 12.67 4.43 17.24
C PRO A 73 12.93 5.92 16.96
N ASP A 74 14.20 6.32 16.91
CA ASP A 74 14.64 7.67 16.57
C ASP A 74 14.66 7.94 15.06
N ALA A 75 14.59 6.89 14.23
CA ALA A 75 14.58 6.97 12.78
C ALA A 75 13.21 6.62 12.15
N LEU A 76 12.22 6.21 12.94
CA LEU A 76 10.85 5.93 12.48
C LEU A 76 9.85 6.91 13.09
N GLU A 77 9.17 7.65 12.21
CA GLU A 77 8.03 8.48 12.59
C GLU A 77 6.73 7.82 12.12
N ILE A 78 5.75 7.63 13.01
CA ILE A 78 4.43 7.11 12.64
C ILE A 78 3.43 8.27 12.60
N VAL A 79 2.81 8.47 11.45
CA VAL A 79 1.83 9.52 11.20
C VAL A 79 0.50 8.89 10.79
N LEU A 80 -0.54 9.10 11.57
CA LEU A 80 -1.90 8.64 11.30
C LEU A 80 -2.79 9.82 10.94
N VAL A 81 -3.54 9.70 9.85
CA VAL A 81 -4.46 10.74 9.38
C VAL A 81 -5.85 10.14 9.27
N THR A 82 -6.80 10.64 10.07
CA THR A 82 -8.17 10.09 10.17
C THR A 82 -9.25 11.06 9.67
N ASP A 83 -8.98 11.74 8.56
CA ASP A 83 -9.84 12.81 8.02
C ASP A 83 -11.23 12.32 7.61
N GLY A 84 -12.25 12.97 8.17
CA GLY A 84 -13.66 12.71 7.90
C GLY A 84 -14.24 11.47 8.56
N SER A 85 -13.44 10.73 9.37
CA SER A 85 -13.97 9.59 10.12
C SER A 85 -15.08 10.04 11.07
N ASN A 86 -16.17 9.29 11.08
CA ASN A 86 -17.35 9.55 11.90
C ASN A 86 -17.73 8.38 12.83
N ASP A 87 -16.83 7.40 12.93
CA ASP A 87 -16.89 6.28 13.87
C ASP A 87 -15.87 6.48 15.00
N ARG A 88 -15.54 5.41 15.73
CA ARG A 88 -14.59 5.48 16.86
C ARG A 88 -13.12 5.47 16.44
N THR A 89 -12.78 5.58 15.14
CA THR A 89 -11.39 5.53 14.65
C THR A 89 -10.50 6.56 15.36
N LEU A 90 -10.97 7.81 15.47
CA LEU A 90 -10.21 8.87 16.14
C LEU A 90 -10.05 8.58 17.64
N GLU A 91 -11.13 8.19 18.32
CA GLU A 91 -11.12 7.84 19.75
C GLU A 91 -10.08 6.75 20.06
N ILE A 92 -10.06 5.69 19.24
CA ILE A 92 -9.13 4.57 19.38
C ILE A 92 -7.70 5.03 19.06
N ALA A 93 -7.50 5.79 17.99
CA ALA A 93 -6.17 6.25 17.59
C ALA A 93 -5.53 7.14 18.67
N GLU A 94 -6.30 8.06 19.27
CA GLU A 94 -5.79 8.99 20.30
C GLU A 94 -5.19 8.30 21.53
N GLN A 95 -5.58 7.05 21.80
CA GLN A 95 -4.99 6.25 22.88
C GLN A 95 -3.49 6.00 22.68
N TYR A 96 -3.02 6.01 21.42
CA TYR A 96 -1.63 5.71 21.05
C TYR A 96 -0.75 6.95 20.93
N ARG A 97 -1.28 8.15 21.22
CA ARG A 97 -0.51 9.41 21.12
C ARG A 97 0.67 9.44 22.09
N SER A 98 0.52 8.82 23.27
CA SER A 98 1.61 8.67 24.26
C SER A 98 2.68 7.67 23.84
N GLU A 99 2.40 6.80 22.88
CA GLU A 99 3.34 5.80 22.34
C GLU A 99 4.14 6.36 21.15
N GLY A 100 4.02 7.66 20.86
CA GLY A 100 4.80 8.34 19.82
C GLY A 100 4.11 8.45 18.45
N VAL A 101 2.85 8.03 18.34
CA VAL A 101 2.06 8.16 17.10
C VAL A 101 1.55 9.60 16.94
N LYS A 102 1.87 10.24 15.82
CA LYS A 102 1.33 11.56 15.47
C LYS A 102 -0.02 11.40 14.79
N ILE A 103 -1.06 12.01 15.33
CA ILE A 103 -2.43 11.86 14.85
C ILE A 103 -2.93 13.19 14.32
N PHE A 104 -3.44 13.17 13.08
CA PHE A 104 -4.06 14.31 12.41
C PHE A 104 -5.50 13.95 12.07
N HIS A 105 -6.41 14.90 12.29
CA HIS A 105 -7.81 14.74 11.97
C HIS A 105 -8.40 16.07 11.52
N GLN A 106 -9.06 16.04 10.36
CA GLN A 106 -10.00 17.06 9.91
C GLN A 106 -11.41 16.48 9.86
N PRO A 107 -12.46 17.23 10.27
CA PRO A 107 -13.83 16.73 10.20
C PRO A 107 -14.33 16.43 8.78
N GLN A 108 -13.71 17.03 7.75
CA GLN A 108 -14.15 16.88 6.36
C GLN A 108 -13.39 15.77 5.63
N ARG A 109 -14.14 14.87 4.99
CA ARG A 109 -13.55 13.85 4.11
C ARG A 109 -13.13 14.48 2.77
N ARG A 110 -11.83 14.65 2.58
CA ARG A 110 -11.25 15.17 1.31
C ARG A 110 -10.60 14.08 0.44
N GLY A 111 -10.74 12.82 0.85
CA GLY A 111 -10.21 11.66 0.15
C GLY A 111 -8.76 11.32 0.51
N LYS A 112 -8.29 10.14 0.10
CA LYS A 112 -6.97 9.60 0.47
C LYS A 112 -5.80 10.51 0.05
N ILE A 113 -5.89 11.12 -1.14
CA ILE A 113 -4.82 11.98 -1.66
C ILE A 113 -4.66 13.23 -0.79
N ALA A 114 -5.76 13.80 -0.30
CA ALA A 114 -5.70 14.95 0.60
C ALA A 114 -5.16 14.58 2.00
N ALA A 115 -5.34 13.34 2.44
CA ALA A 115 -4.77 12.86 3.70
C ALA A 115 -3.26 12.57 3.63
N VAL A 116 -2.72 12.38 2.42
CA VAL A 116 -1.28 12.09 2.20
C VAL A 116 -0.48 13.37 1.88
N ASN A 117 -1.13 14.39 1.32
CA ASN A 117 -0.52 15.67 0.95
C ASN A 117 -0.52 16.67 2.11
#